data_AF-A0A3D4D4Q5-F1
#
_entry.id   AF-A0A3D4D4Q5-F1
#
_cell.length_a   1.000
_cell.length_b   1.000
_cell.length_c   1.000
_cell.angle_alpha   90.00
_cell.angle_beta   90.00
_cell.angle_gamma   90.00
#
_symmetry.space_group_name_H-M   'P 1'
#
loop_
_entity.id
_entity.type
_entity.pdbx_description
1 polymer ?
#
loop_
_entity_poly.entity_id
_entity_poly.type
_entity_poly.pdbx_seq_one_letter_code
_entity_poly.pdbx_strand_id
1 'polypeptide(L)'
;MDARFCYLILRQRNGGNAMAFGERLQEVRKRSGLTQEEFAEQLQVSRQSVSRWESGRGYPEMEKIIFICNRYGVTMDGLFKEEVPTPGEPPVEAPLLSARTLGSELSNLYANLSPYNKSIGIMLLTVIAMIGPAYVYCMRSLKGGADEMMTIIWIAAIIIFGIAEAATAGLVSIWFVVGAVAALVATELGAALWLQFAVFLVVSILALIATRPLARKMLDKTIVPTNADRVLHHEAKVTETVDNENATGAVYIDGKTWTARSEDGNIIPKGKMARIVRMEGVKLYVRESKEPSERRE
;
A
#
# COMPACT_ATOMS: atom_id res chain seq x y z
N MET A 1 -42.97 35.54 -6.71
CA MET A 1 -41.84 34.80 -6.09
C MET A 1 -41.58 33.59 -6.95
N ASP A 2 -40.48 33.62 -7.69
CA ASP A 2 -40.08 32.60 -8.66
C ASP A 2 -39.66 31.30 -7.94
N ALA A 3 -40.10 30.14 -8.45
CA ALA A 3 -39.70 28.83 -7.96
C ALA A 3 -38.18 28.63 -7.97
N ARG A 4 -37.45 29.30 -8.89
CA ARG A 4 -35.97 29.33 -8.88
C ARG A 4 -35.40 30.09 -7.68
N PHE A 5 -36.07 31.14 -7.22
CA PHE A 5 -35.64 31.92 -6.06
C PHE A 5 -35.86 31.14 -4.76
N CYS A 6 -36.97 30.40 -4.66
CA CYS A 6 -37.22 29.48 -3.56
C CYS A 6 -36.22 28.31 -3.55
N TYR A 7 -35.88 27.75 -4.73
CA TYR A 7 -34.88 26.70 -4.88
C TYR A 7 -33.47 27.17 -4.51
N LEU A 8 -33.06 28.38 -4.92
CA LEU A 8 -31.76 28.96 -4.55
C LEU A 8 -31.65 29.25 -3.05
N ILE A 9 -32.74 29.73 -2.43
CA ILE A 9 -32.77 29.94 -0.97
C ILE A 9 -32.79 28.60 -0.21
N LEU A 10 -33.49 27.58 -0.70
CA LEU A 10 -33.46 26.23 -0.11
C LEU A 10 -32.09 25.55 -0.27
N ARG A 11 -31.39 25.77 -1.40
CA ARG A 11 -30.02 25.28 -1.64
C ARG A 11 -28.97 26.00 -0.78
N GLN A 12 -29.14 27.31 -0.52
CA GLN A 12 -28.23 28.02 0.39
C GLN A 12 -28.51 27.74 1.87
N ARG A 13 -29.76 27.40 2.23
CA ARG A 13 -30.13 27.02 3.60
C ARG A 13 -29.72 25.59 3.96
N ASN A 14 -29.61 24.70 2.98
CA ASN A 14 -28.97 23.38 3.09
C ASN A 14 -27.58 23.41 2.46
N GLY A 15 -26.62 24.07 3.12
CA GLY A 15 -25.19 23.90 2.86
C GLY A 15 -24.72 22.48 3.20
N GLY A 16 -25.22 21.48 2.49
CA GLY A 16 -24.75 20.10 2.57
C GLY A 16 -23.46 19.98 1.77
N ASN A 17 -22.33 19.87 2.45
CA ASN A 17 -21.10 19.38 1.84
C ASN A 17 -21.40 18.03 1.18
N ALA A 18 -21.41 18.02 -0.15
CA ALA A 18 -21.40 16.83 -0.98
C ALA A 18 -20.16 15.99 -0.65
N MET A 19 -20.28 15.01 0.23
CA MET A 19 -19.14 14.17 0.62
C MET A 19 -18.86 13.12 -0.44
N ALA A 20 -17.61 13.06 -0.90
CA ALA A 20 -17.13 12.05 -1.83
C ALA A 20 -17.12 10.65 -1.18
N PHE A 21 -17.10 9.59 -2.00
CA PHE A 21 -17.08 8.19 -1.51
C PHE A 21 -16.01 7.96 -0.43
N GLY A 22 -14.78 8.42 -0.66
CA GLY A 22 -13.66 8.22 0.25
C GLY A 22 -13.86 8.86 1.62
N GLU A 23 -14.49 10.03 1.67
CA GLU A 23 -14.81 10.73 2.91
C GLU A 23 -15.90 10.00 3.69
N ARG A 24 -16.93 9.50 3.01
CA ARG A 24 -17.99 8.68 3.61
C ARG A 24 -17.43 7.38 4.17
N LEU A 25 -16.54 6.72 3.43
CA LEU A 25 -15.85 5.51 3.90
C LEU A 25 -15.03 5.80 5.17
N GLN A 26 -14.34 6.94 5.19
CA GLN A 26 -13.60 7.38 6.36
C GLN A 26 -14.52 7.67 7.56
N GLU A 27 -15.69 8.26 7.35
CA GLU A 27 -16.68 8.46 8.42
C GLU A 27 -17.17 7.13 9.01
N VAL A 28 -17.49 6.14 8.16
CA VAL A 28 -17.91 4.80 8.60
C VAL A 28 -16.86 4.18 9.51
N ARG A 29 -15.59 4.26 9.11
CA ARG A 29 -14.48 3.77 9.93
C ARG A 29 -14.38 4.52 11.26
N LYS A 30 -14.40 5.86 11.23
CA LYS A 30 -14.28 6.71 12.44
C LYS A 30 -15.44 6.50 13.42
N ARG A 31 -16.68 6.38 12.93
CA ARG A 31 -17.86 6.09 13.76
C ARG A 31 -17.79 4.72 14.43
N SER A 32 -17.08 3.79 13.79
CA SER A 32 -16.83 2.45 14.33
C SER A 32 -15.65 2.40 15.31
N GLY A 33 -14.95 3.52 15.55
CA GLY A 33 -13.82 3.60 16.47
C GLY A 33 -12.53 2.94 15.97
N LEU A 34 -12.44 2.65 14.67
CA LEU A 34 -11.33 1.87 14.10
C LEU A 34 -10.22 2.76 13.51
N THR A 35 -8.98 2.33 13.69
CA THR A 35 -7.83 2.84 12.93
C THR A 35 -7.86 2.32 11.48
N GLN A 36 -7.10 2.96 10.58
CA GLN A 36 -6.99 2.48 9.19
C GLN A 36 -6.40 1.06 9.12
N GLU A 37 -5.54 0.69 10.06
CA GLU A 37 -4.93 -0.64 10.12
C GLU A 37 -5.97 -1.70 10.50
N GLU A 38 -6.72 -1.47 11.59
CA GLU A 38 -7.77 -2.39 12.05
C GLU A 38 -8.91 -2.52 11.04
N PHE A 39 -9.26 -1.43 10.36
CA PHE A 39 -10.25 -1.46 9.29
C PHE A 39 -9.74 -2.25 8.08
N ALA A 40 -8.46 -2.14 7.74
CA ALA A 40 -7.84 -2.92 6.67
C ALA A 40 -7.79 -4.41 7.02
N GLU A 41 -7.48 -4.75 8.27
CA GLU A 41 -7.46 -6.12 8.78
C GLU A 41 -8.85 -6.78 8.68
N GLN A 42 -9.91 -6.09 9.12
CA GLN A 42 -11.28 -6.58 8.99
C GLN A 42 -11.70 -6.81 7.54
N LEU A 43 -11.18 -5.99 6.63
CA LEU A 43 -11.40 -6.10 5.20
C LEU A 43 -10.41 -7.04 4.51
N GLN A 44 -9.46 -7.65 5.22
CA GLN A 44 -8.40 -8.49 4.65
C GLN A 44 -7.66 -7.81 3.48
N VAL A 45 -7.28 -6.54 3.66
CA VAL A 45 -6.49 -5.77 2.70
C VAL A 45 -5.33 -5.07 3.41
N SER A 46 -4.39 -4.50 2.66
CA SER A 46 -3.33 -3.68 3.26
C SER A 46 -3.89 -2.33 3.71
N ARG A 47 -3.30 -1.75 4.76
CA ARG A 47 -3.60 -0.38 5.20
C ARG A 47 -3.40 0.67 4.09
N GLN A 48 -2.49 0.41 3.16
CA GLN A 48 -2.26 1.27 1.98
C GLN A 48 -3.50 1.32 1.07
N SER A 49 -4.21 0.20 0.90
CA SER A 49 -5.46 0.15 0.13
C SER A 49 -6.53 1.03 0.76
N VAL A 50 -6.74 0.92 2.07
CA VAL A 50 -7.69 1.78 2.81
C VAL A 50 -7.33 3.27 2.68
N SER A 51 -6.05 3.62 2.84
CA SER A 51 -5.59 5.00 2.66
C SER A 51 -5.85 5.53 1.23
N ARG A 52 -5.67 4.68 0.22
CA ARG A 52 -5.94 5.03 -1.19
C ARG A 52 -7.43 5.28 -1.42
N TRP A 53 -8.31 4.48 -0.84
CA TRP A 53 -9.76 4.64 -0.96
C TRP A 53 -10.27 5.88 -0.23
N GLU A 54 -9.82 6.10 1.01
CA GLU A 54 -10.21 7.29 1.80
C GLU A 54 -9.71 8.60 1.18
N SER A 55 -8.65 8.55 0.37
CA SER A 55 -8.13 9.72 -0.36
C SER A 55 -8.71 9.90 -1.76
N GLY A 56 -9.73 9.11 -2.14
CA GLY A 56 -10.41 9.23 -3.45
C GLY A 56 -9.56 8.78 -4.65
N ARG A 57 -8.44 8.06 -4.42
CA ARG A 57 -7.52 7.61 -5.47
C ARG A 57 -7.84 6.20 -6.00
N GLY A 58 -9.05 5.72 -5.76
CA GLY A 58 -9.56 4.42 -6.20
C GLY A 58 -10.69 3.92 -5.30
N TYR A 59 -11.29 2.79 -5.68
CA TYR A 59 -12.41 2.18 -4.96
C TYR A 59 -12.01 0.78 -4.45
N PRO A 60 -12.63 0.31 -3.35
CA PRO A 60 -12.54 -1.09 -2.95
C PRO A 60 -13.18 -2.01 -3.98
N GLU A 61 -12.81 -3.30 -3.98
CA GLU A 61 -13.55 -4.28 -4.79
C GLU A 61 -15.00 -4.40 -4.31
N MET A 62 -15.90 -4.83 -5.20
CA MET A 62 -17.32 -5.01 -4.90
C MET A 62 -17.56 -5.87 -3.65
N GLU A 63 -16.77 -6.93 -3.46
CA GLU A 63 -16.86 -7.78 -2.27
C GLU A 63 -16.62 -7.00 -0.96
N LYS A 64 -15.64 -6.09 -0.96
CA LYS A 64 -15.32 -5.25 0.20
C LYS A 64 -16.41 -4.22 0.44
N ILE A 65 -16.97 -3.63 -0.62
CA ILE A 65 -18.11 -2.70 -0.52
C ILE A 65 -19.31 -3.39 0.14
N ILE A 66 -19.66 -4.59 -0.32
CA ILE A 66 -20.76 -5.37 0.25
C ILE A 66 -20.48 -5.73 1.70
N PHE A 67 -19.24 -6.13 2.02
CA PHE A 67 -18.84 -6.38 3.40
C PHE A 67 -19.01 -5.15 4.29
N ILE A 68 -18.55 -3.98 3.84
CA ILE A 68 -18.68 -2.71 4.58
C ILE A 68 -20.16 -2.39 4.84
N CYS A 69 -21.00 -2.53 3.81
CA CYS A 69 -22.43 -2.31 3.91
C CYS A 69 -23.07 -3.20 4.98
N ASN A 70 -22.80 -4.50 4.93
CA ASN A 70 -23.36 -5.47 5.87
C ASN A 70 -22.81 -5.31 7.29
N ARG A 71 -21.51 -5.02 7.41
CA ARG A 71 -20.80 -5.02 8.70
C ARG A 71 -21.06 -3.76 9.52
N TYR A 72 -21.20 -2.62 8.86
CA TYR A 72 -21.35 -1.30 9.49
C TYR A 72 -22.74 -0.68 9.26
N GLY A 73 -23.66 -1.42 8.64
CA GLY A 73 -25.06 -0.99 8.47
C GLY A 73 -25.23 0.20 7.53
N VAL A 74 -24.34 0.34 6.54
CA VAL A 74 -24.43 1.42 5.54
C VAL A 74 -24.98 0.91 4.23
N THR A 75 -25.85 1.70 3.60
CA THR A 75 -26.42 1.33 2.29
C THR A 75 -25.46 1.72 1.17
N MET A 76 -25.50 0.97 0.06
CA MET A 76 -24.70 1.27 -1.12
C MET A 76 -25.03 2.68 -1.66
N ASP A 77 -26.32 3.03 -1.72
CA ASP A 77 -26.77 4.38 -2.07
C ASP A 77 -26.21 5.45 -1.11
N GLY A 78 -26.18 5.16 0.20
CA GLY A 78 -25.61 6.07 1.19
C GLY A 78 -24.11 6.31 1.03
N LEU A 79 -23.38 5.32 0.48
CA LEU A 79 -21.94 5.37 0.24
C LEU A 79 -21.58 6.04 -1.10
N PHE A 80 -22.46 5.99 -2.11
CA PHE A 80 -22.22 6.45 -3.50
C PHE A 80 -23.12 7.60 -3.98
N LYS A 81 -23.93 8.19 -3.10
CA LYS A 81 -25.08 9.07 -3.39
C LYS A 81 -24.91 10.19 -4.43
N GLU A 82 -23.69 10.63 -4.74
CA GLU A 82 -23.46 11.81 -5.59
C GLU A 82 -22.41 11.58 -6.71
N GLU A 83 -22.05 10.34 -7.03
CA GLU A 83 -21.19 10.02 -8.18
C GLU A 83 -21.96 9.67 -9.47
N VAL A 84 -23.29 9.69 -9.43
CA VAL A 84 -24.13 9.47 -10.61
C VAL A 84 -24.69 10.82 -11.05
N PRO A 85 -24.14 11.45 -12.11
CA PRO A 85 -24.72 12.66 -12.67
C PRO A 85 -26.16 12.37 -13.10
N THR A 86 -27.10 13.16 -12.62
CA THR A 86 -28.47 13.16 -13.13
C THR A 86 -28.43 13.43 -14.64
N PRO A 87 -29.07 12.63 -15.51
CA PRO A 87 -29.09 12.90 -16.94
C PRO A 87 -29.77 14.25 -17.20
N GLY A 88 -28.98 15.29 -17.51
CA GLY A 88 -29.48 16.63 -17.80
C GLY A 88 -28.75 17.79 -17.11
N GLU A 89 -27.84 17.54 -16.16
CA GLU A 89 -26.94 18.60 -15.70
C GLU A 89 -25.76 18.76 -16.68
N PRO A 90 -25.44 19.99 -17.13
CA PRO A 90 -24.25 20.21 -17.94
C PRO A 90 -23.02 19.74 -17.16
N PRO A 91 -21.99 19.19 -17.84
CA PRO A 91 -20.80 18.69 -17.17
C PRO A 91 -20.27 19.76 -16.23
N VAL A 92 -20.14 19.45 -14.95
CA VAL A 92 -19.44 20.32 -14.02
C VAL A 92 -18.03 20.46 -14.58
N GLU A 93 -17.70 21.66 -15.07
CA GLU A 93 -16.34 21.97 -15.52
C GLU A 93 -15.40 21.63 -14.37
N ALA A 94 -14.61 20.56 -14.56
CA ALA A 94 -13.58 20.18 -13.61
C ALA A 94 -12.76 21.44 -13.34
N PRO A 95 -12.54 21.82 -12.06
CA PRO A 95 -11.70 22.97 -11.76
C PRO A 95 -10.39 22.77 -12.51
N LEU A 96 -10.12 23.64 -13.49
CA LEU A 96 -8.85 23.66 -14.20
C LEU A 96 -7.79 23.59 -13.13
N LEU A 97 -7.00 22.50 -13.12
CA LEU A 97 -5.97 22.19 -12.14
C LEU A 97 -5.25 23.47 -11.75
N SER A 98 -5.76 24.15 -10.71
CA SER A 98 -5.22 25.40 -10.22
C SER A 98 -3.91 24.96 -9.63
N ALA A 99 -2.84 25.23 -10.39
CA ALA A 99 -1.50 24.72 -10.21
C ALA A 99 -1.27 24.33 -8.75
N ARG A 100 -1.31 23.01 -8.48
CA ARG A 100 -1.08 22.46 -7.14
C ARG A 100 0.19 23.12 -6.61
N THR A 101 0.03 24.08 -5.70
CA THR A 101 1.20 24.81 -5.22
C THR A 101 1.97 23.85 -4.32
N LEU A 102 3.28 23.76 -4.54
CA LEU A 102 4.14 22.86 -3.77
C LEU A 102 3.91 23.00 -2.26
N GLY A 103 3.61 24.23 -1.80
CA GLY A 103 3.28 24.54 -0.41
C GLY A 103 2.02 23.84 0.11
N SER A 104 0.91 23.82 -0.64
CA SER A 104 -0.32 23.15 -0.21
C SER A 104 -0.18 21.62 -0.18
N GLU A 105 0.62 21.07 -1.09
CA GLU A 105 0.91 19.63 -1.11
C GLU A 105 1.85 19.24 0.03
N LEU A 106 2.87 20.05 0.33
CA LEU A 106 3.75 19.85 1.48
C LEU A 106 3.00 19.97 2.81
N SER A 107 2.07 20.91 2.95
CA SER A 107 1.26 21.04 4.17
C SER A 107 0.32 19.84 4.35
N ASN A 108 -0.29 19.36 3.27
CA ASN A 108 -1.18 18.19 3.29
C ASN A 108 -0.41 16.89 3.55
N LEU A 109 0.80 16.76 2.99
CA LEU A 109 1.71 15.67 3.29
C LEU A 109 2.07 15.69 4.78
N TYR A 110 2.54 16.83 5.28
CA TYR A 110 2.92 17.04 6.68
C TYR A 110 1.76 16.71 7.65
N ALA A 111 0.55 17.18 7.35
CA ALA A 111 -0.63 16.92 8.17
C ALA A 111 -0.96 15.43 8.28
N ASN A 112 -0.76 14.67 7.20
CA ASN A 112 -1.09 13.24 7.11
C ASN A 112 0.01 12.28 7.58
N LEU A 113 1.20 12.76 7.95
CA LEU A 113 2.20 11.88 8.57
C LEU A 113 1.74 11.42 9.97
N SER A 114 2.05 10.16 10.29
CA SER A 114 1.82 9.59 11.62
C SER A 114 2.60 10.37 12.68
N PRO A 115 2.14 10.39 13.95
CA PRO A 115 2.83 11.09 15.04
C PRO A 115 4.30 10.68 15.18
N TYR A 116 4.59 9.41 14.93
CA TYR A 116 5.94 8.83 14.94
C TYR A 116 6.83 9.35 13.79
N ASN A 117 6.30 9.46 12.57
CA ASN A 117 7.07 9.98 11.45
C ASN A 117 7.27 11.50 11.55
N LYS A 118 6.32 12.21 12.17
CA LYS A 118 6.46 13.65 12.50
C LYS A 118 7.59 13.89 13.50
N SER A 119 7.67 13.09 14.57
CA SER A 119 8.75 13.24 15.56
C SER A 119 10.13 12.92 14.98
N ILE A 120 10.23 11.90 14.11
CA ILE A 120 11.48 11.60 13.39
C ILE A 120 11.87 12.75 12.47
N GLY A 121 10.94 13.31 11.70
CA GLY A 121 11.22 14.45 10.82
C GLY A 121 11.66 15.70 11.57
N ILE A 122 11.01 16.01 12.70
CA ILE A 122 11.38 17.13 13.57
C ILE A 122 12.76 16.89 14.19
N MET A 123 13.04 15.69 14.69
CA MET A 123 14.34 15.32 15.24
C MET A 123 15.47 15.45 14.21
N LEU A 124 15.23 15.03 12.96
CA LEU A 124 16.23 15.19 11.89
C LEU A 124 16.46 16.66 11.54
N LEU A 125 15.39 17.47 11.46
CA LEU A 125 15.51 18.91 11.19
C LEU A 125 16.20 19.66 12.31
N THR A 126 15.96 19.31 13.57
CA THR A 126 16.65 19.93 14.72
C THR A 126 18.11 19.51 14.79
N VAL A 127 18.45 18.25 14.48
CA VAL A 127 19.84 17.81 14.37
C VAL A 127 20.56 18.58 13.24
N ILE A 128 19.94 18.69 12.06
CA ILE A 128 20.50 19.47 10.94
C ILE A 128 20.69 20.95 11.31
N ALA A 129 19.70 21.54 11.99
CA ALA A 129 19.77 22.93 12.46
C ALA A 129 20.85 23.14 13.53
N MET A 130 21.19 22.10 14.31
CA MET A 130 22.24 22.14 15.34
C MET A 130 23.64 21.91 14.76
N ILE A 131 23.76 21.23 13.62
CA ILE A 131 25.05 21.00 12.93
C ILE A 131 25.69 22.32 12.50
N GLY A 132 24.92 23.30 12.02
CA GLY A 132 25.44 24.60 11.59
C GLY A 132 26.09 25.43 12.72
N PRO A 133 25.40 25.65 13.86
CA PRO A 133 25.97 26.30 15.03
C PRO A 133 27.13 25.52 15.66
N ALA A 134 27.05 24.19 15.71
CA ALA A 134 28.16 23.33 16.15
C ALA A 134 29.38 23.46 15.24
N TYR A 135 29.15 23.57 13.93
CA TYR A 135 30.15 23.84 12.90
C TYR A 135 30.80 25.23 13.09
N VAL A 136 30.00 26.28 13.30
CA VAL A 136 30.51 27.64 13.56
C VAL A 136 31.27 27.74 14.90
N TYR A 137 30.83 26.99 15.91
CA TYR A 137 31.51 26.89 17.21
C TYR A 137 32.85 26.15 17.10
N CYS A 138 32.87 25.01 16.39
CA CYS A 138 34.12 24.31 16.08
C CYS A 138 35.07 25.16 15.23
N MET A 139 34.52 25.90 14.24
CA MET A 139 35.27 26.84 13.39
C MET A 139 35.93 27.97 14.19
N ARG A 140 35.32 28.41 15.29
CA ARG A 140 35.90 29.43 16.17
C ARG A 140 36.92 28.88 17.17
N SER A 141 36.83 27.60 17.53
CA SER A 141 37.65 26.98 18.57
C SER A 141 38.90 26.24 18.04
N LEU A 142 38.90 25.79 16.78
CA LEU A 142 40.03 25.06 16.20
C LEU A 142 40.90 25.99 15.33
N LYS A 143 42.08 26.36 15.84
CA LYS A 143 43.20 26.90 15.03
C LYS A 143 43.85 25.75 14.23
N GLY A 144 43.08 25.05 13.40
CA GLY A 144 43.51 23.93 12.55
C GLY A 144 43.39 24.26 11.07
N GLY A 145 44.22 23.63 10.24
CA GLY A 145 44.21 23.83 8.77
C GLY A 145 42.90 23.37 8.12
N ALA A 146 42.63 23.84 6.91
CA ALA A 146 41.38 23.53 6.18
C ALA A 146 41.16 22.02 5.95
N ASP A 147 42.23 21.23 5.90
CA ASP A 147 42.16 19.78 5.68
C ASP A 147 41.63 19.03 6.92
N GLU A 148 42.06 19.41 8.13
CA GLU A 148 41.54 18.85 9.39
C GLU A 148 40.03 19.12 9.56
N MET A 149 39.56 20.26 9.05
CA MET A 149 38.14 20.65 9.07
C MET A 149 37.27 19.73 8.21
N MET A 150 37.76 19.32 7.03
CA MET A 150 37.01 18.47 6.11
C MET A 150 36.93 17.02 6.59
N THR A 151 38.00 16.52 7.22
CA THR A 151 38.01 15.19 7.84
C THR A 151 36.94 15.08 8.92
N ILE A 152 36.78 16.11 9.77
CA ILE A 152 35.72 16.15 10.80
C ILE A 152 34.31 16.09 10.18
N ILE A 153 34.08 16.80 9.07
CA ILE A 153 32.78 16.82 8.39
C ILE A 153 32.40 15.41 7.89
N TRP A 154 33.33 14.71 7.24
CA TRP A 154 33.06 13.37 6.73
C TRP A 154 32.88 12.34 7.84
N ILE A 155 33.62 12.46 8.94
CA ILE A 155 33.42 11.64 10.15
C ILE A 155 32.02 11.89 10.75
N ALA A 156 31.61 13.15 10.87
CA ALA A 156 30.28 13.49 11.36
C ALA A 156 29.18 12.93 10.44
N ALA A 157 29.36 13.00 9.11
CA ALA A 157 28.43 12.43 8.15
C ALA A 157 28.29 10.91 8.30
N ILE A 158 29.40 10.18 8.49
CA ILE A 158 29.40 8.73 8.77
C ILE A 158 28.55 8.41 10.00
N ILE A 159 28.74 9.13 11.09
CA ILE A 159 28.00 8.92 12.35
C ILE A 159 26.50 9.20 12.14
N ILE A 160 26.16 10.32 11.49
CA ILE A 160 24.77 10.71 11.26
C ILE A 160 24.04 9.67 10.39
N PHE A 161 24.64 9.24 9.28
CA PHE A 161 24.05 8.23 8.43
C PHE A 161 23.98 6.85 9.11
N GLY A 162 24.97 6.50 9.94
CA GLY A 162 24.94 5.29 10.75
C GLY A 162 23.80 5.28 11.76
N ILE A 163 23.57 6.39 12.47
CA ILE A 163 22.44 6.55 13.40
C ILE A 163 21.11 6.51 12.64
N ALA A 164 21.01 7.20 11.52
CA ALA A 164 19.81 7.19 10.68
C ALA A 164 19.47 5.77 10.22
N GLU A 165 20.47 4.97 9.85
CA GLU A 165 20.27 3.56 9.49
C GLU A 165 19.81 2.74 10.69
N ALA A 166 20.46 2.89 11.84
CA ALA A 166 20.07 2.16 13.06
C ALA A 166 18.64 2.49 13.49
N ALA A 167 18.18 3.73 13.28
CA ALA A 167 16.83 4.17 13.63
C ALA A 167 15.76 3.72 12.61
N THR A 168 16.10 3.63 11.32
CA THR A 168 15.12 3.38 10.25
C THR A 168 15.12 1.95 9.73
N ALA A 169 16.20 1.17 9.96
CA ALA A 169 16.43 -0.17 9.41
C ALA A 169 16.10 -0.27 7.89
N GLY A 170 16.23 0.85 7.18
CA GLY A 170 15.65 1.05 5.86
C GLY A 170 16.56 0.63 4.70
N LEU A 171 17.81 0.20 4.97
CA LEU A 171 18.83 -0.14 3.99
C LEU A 171 19.20 1.00 3.03
N VAL A 172 18.81 2.24 3.30
CA VAL A 172 19.06 3.39 2.40
C VAL A 172 20.21 4.25 2.92
N SER A 173 20.18 4.60 4.20
CA SER A 173 21.19 5.44 4.87
C SER A 173 22.57 4.81 4.91
N ILE A 174 22.65 3.47 5.00
CA ILE A 174 23.93 2.75 5.03
C ILE A 174 24.82 3.00 3.81
N TRP A 175 24.24 3.23 2.63
CA TRP A 175 25.02 3.47 1.40
C TRP A 175 25.60 4.89 1.34
N PHE A 176 25.03 5.83 2.10
CA PHE A 176 25.62 7.14 2.31
C PHE A 176 26.79 7.09 3.29
N VAL A 177 26.84 6.12 4.21
CA VAL A 177 28.04 5.84 5.02
C VAL A 177 29.20 5.42 4.12
N VAL A 178 28.98 4.49 3.18
CA VAL A 178 30.02 4.04 2.23
C VAL A 178 30.52 5.19 1.37
N GLY A 179 29.63 6.06 0.89
CA GLY A 179 30.02 7.27 0.17
C GLY A 179 30.83 8.25 1.02
N ALA A 180 30.43 8.46 2.28
CA ALA A 180 31.13 9.37 3.20
C ALA A 180 32.53 8.87 3.56
N VAL A 181 32.70 7.54 3.70
CA VAL A 181 34.03 6.92 3.86
C VAL A 181 34.89 7.14 2.61
N ALA A 182 34.34 6.99 1.41
CA ALA A 182 35.10 7.24 0.19
C ALA A 182 35.53 8.70 0.03
N ALA A 183 34.68 9.64 0.42
CA ALA A 183 35.01 11.06 0.42
C ALA A 183 36.03 11.43 1.51
N LEU A 184 35.98 10.78 2.69
CA LEU A 184 37.02 10.88 3.71
C LEU A 184 38.37 10.43 3.18
N VAL A 185 38.44 9.30 2.47
CA VAL A 185 39.66 8.82 1.81
C VAL A 185 40.15 9.84 0.77
N ALA A 186 39.25 10.45 0.01
CA ALA A 186 39.62 11.49 -0.95
C ALA A 186 40.25 12.71 -0.26
N THR A 187 39.77 13.11 0.92
CA THR A 187 40.36 14.17 1.74
C THR A 187 41.79 13.84 2.15
N GLU A 188 42.04 12.63 2.66
CA GLU A 188 43.39 12.19 3.05
C GLU A 188 44.37 12.11 1.86
N LEU A 189 43.85 11.98 0.64
CA LEU A 189 44.63 12.06 -0.60
C LEU A 189 44.82 13.50 -1.12
N GLY A 190 44.36 14.51 -0.38
CA GLY A 190 44.47 15.92 -0.76
C GLY A 190 43.54 16.32 -1.91
N ALA A 191 42.44 15.59 -2.13
CA ALA A 191 41.49 15.89 -3.20
C ALA A 191 40.77 17.23 -2.95
N ALA A 192 40.57 17.99 -4.03
CA ALA A 192 39.78 19.22 -3.98
C ALA A 192 38.34 18.95 -3.54
N LEU A 193 37.71 19.93 -2.87
CA LEU A 193 36.38 19.80 -2.27
C LEU A 193 35.29 19.29 -3.24
N TRP A 194 35.26 19.81 -4.48
CA TRP A 194 34.29 19.37 -5.49
C TRP A 194 34.47 17.90 -5.85
N LEU A 195 35.71 17.39 -5.83
CA LEU A 195 36.02 15.99 -6.12
C LEU A 195 35.61 15.09 -4.96
N GLN A 196 35.75 15.54 -3.71
CA GLN A 196 35.24 14.81 -2.54
C GLN A 196 33.72 14.61 -2.64
N PHE A 197 32.95 15.66 -2.97
CA PHE A 197 31.50 15.57 -3.18
C PHE A 197 31.14 14.69 -4.38
N ALA A 198 31.89 14.78 -5.48
CA ALA A 198 31.68 13.93 -6.64
C ALA A 198 31.90 12.44 -6.28
N VAL A 199 32.97 12.12 -5.55
CA VAL A 199 33.27 10.77 -5.06
C VAL A 199 32.16 10.27 -4.14
N PHE A 200 31.72 11.08 -3.17
CA PHE A 200 30.59 10.76 -2.30
C PHE A 200 29.35 10.34 -3.09
N LEU A 201 28.91 11.20 -4.03
CA LEU A 201 27.69 10.96 -4.81
C LEU A 201 27.81 9.73 -5.70
N VAL A 202 28.94 9.59 -6.41
CA VAL A 202 29.17 8.46 -7.32
C VAL A 202 29.18 7.15 -6.54
N VAL A 203 29.92 7.08 -5.43
CA VAL A 203 30.02 5.86 -4.63
C VAL A 203 28.67 5.50 -4.00
N SER A 204 27.93 6.46 -3.45
CA SER A 204 26.60 6.19 -2.89
C SER A 204 25.59 5.73 -3.94
N ILE A 205 25.58 6.33 -5.13
CA ILE A 205 24.69 5.91 -6.23
C ILE A 205 25.05 4.50 -6.71
N LEU A 206 26.34 4.22 -6.92
CA LEU A 206 26.80 2.90 -7.34
C LEU A 206 26.45 1.82 -6.31
N ALA A 207 26.63 2.12 -5.01
CA ALA A 207 26.25 1.23 -3.93
C ALA A 207 24.74 0.95 -3.94
N LEU A 208 23.88 1.97 -4.06
CA LEU A 208 22.42 1.79 -4.17
C LEU A 208 22.01 0.95 -5.38
N ILE A 209 22.66 1.15 -6.54
CA ILE A 209 22.40 0.36 -7.76
C ILE A 209 22.81 -1.10 -7.53
N ALA A 210 23.98 -1.34 -6.91
CA ALA A 210 24.48 -2.67 -6.59
C ALA A 210 23.57 -3.42 -5.59
N THR A 211 22.81 -2.71 -4.76
CA THR A 211 21.87 -3.30 -3.79
C THR A 211 20.58 -3.77 -4.45
N ARG A 212 20.17 -3.22 -5.60
CA ARG A 212 18.95 -3.66 -6.32
C ARG A 212 18.86 -5.17 -6.57
N PRO A 213 19.88 -5.87 -7.13
CA PRO A 213 19.79 -7.29 -7.38
C PRO A 213 19.65 -8.13 -6.10
N LEU A 214 20.31 -7.72 -5.01
CA LEU A 214 20.22 -8.39 -3.72
C LEU A 214 18.85 -8.17 -3.08
N ALA A 215 18.37 -6.92 -3.06
CA ALA A 215 17.04 -6.57 -2.56
C ALA A 215 15.96 -7.36 -3.31
N ARG A 216 16.05 -7.47 -4.64
CA ARG A 216 15.13 -8.31 -5.43
C ARG A 216 15.18 -9.78 -5.02
N LYS A 217 16.37 -10.38 -4.88
CA LYS A 217 16.50 -11.77 -4.42
C LYS A 217 15.95 -12.02 -3.01
N MET A 218 16.02 -11.02 -2.13
CA MET A 218 15.50 -11.14 -0.77
C MET A 218 14.00 -10.84 -0.66
N LEU A 219 13.46 -10.03 -1.58
CA LEU A 219 12.03 -9.72 -1.66
C LEU A 219 11.24 -10.75 -2.48
N ASP A 220 11.92 -11.57 -3.29
CA ASP A 220 11.37 -12.76 -3.97
C ASP A 220 11.16 -13.91 -2.96
N LYS A 221 10.56 -13.62 -1.81
CA LYS A 221 9.76 -14.64 -1.15
C LYS A 221 8.52 -14.78 -2.00
N THR A 222 8.59 -15.74 -2.92
CA THR A 222 7.45 -16.43 -3.52
C THR A 222 6.24 -16.30 -2.60
N ILE A 223 5.26 -15.48 -2.99
CA ILE A 223 3.91 -15.62 -2.47
C ILE A 223 3.48 -16.98 -3.00
N VAL A 224 3.79 -18.04 -2.26
CA VAL A 224 3.25 -19.36 -2.53
C VAL A 224 1.77 -19.23 -2.19
N PRO A 225 0.84 -19.32 -3.16
CA PRO A 225 -0.56 -19.48 -2.84
C PRO A 225 -0.68 -20.73 -1.96
N THR A 226 -1.21 -20.56 -0.76
CA THR A 226 -0.91 -21.35 0.44
C THR A 226 -1.29 -22.84 0.44
N ASN A 227 -1.80 -23.43 -0.66
CA ASN A 227 -1.96 -24.88 -0.91
C ASN A 227 -2.83 -25.19 -2.15
N ALA A 228 -3.05 -24.24 -3.06
CA ALA A 228 -3.95 -24.44 -4.22
C ALA A 228 -3.43 -25.52 -5.18
N ASP A 229 -2.12 -25.59 -5.40
CA ASP A 229 -1.54 -26.53 -6.36
C ASP A 229 -1.53 -27.98 -5.85
N ARG A 230 -1.68 -28.21 -4.54
CA ARG A 230 -1.69 -29.56 -3.97
C ARG A 230 -3.01 -30.30 -4.20
N VAL A 231 -4.11 -29.57 -4.40
CA VAL A 231 -5.44 -30.17 -4.59
C VAL A 231 -5.77 -30.40 -6.07
N LEU A 232 -5.00 -29.82 -7.00
CA LEU A 232 -5.16 -30.05 -8.43
C LEU A 232 -4.87 -31.51 -8.77
N HIS A 233 -5.68 -32.09 -9.67
CA HIS A 233 -5.60 -33.49 -10.12
C HIS A 233 -5.95 -34.58 -9.10
N HIS A 234 -6.23 -34.24 -7.85
CA HIS A 234 -6.74 -35.18 -6.85
C HIS A 234 -8.24 -35.42 -6.98
N GLU A 235 -8.69 -36.57 -6.48
CA GLU A 235 -10.11 -36.88 -6.34
C GLU A 235 -10.63 -36.41 -4.99
N ALA A 236 -11.79 -35.74 -5.00
CA ALA A 236 -12.45 -35.21 -3.83
C ALA A 236 -13.86 -35.77 -3.73
N LYS A 237 -14.34 -35.99 -2.50
CA LYS A 237 -15.70 -36.50 -2.26
C LYS A 237 -16.69 -35.36 -2.30
N VAL A 238 -17.73 -35.47 -3.12
CA VAL A 238 -18.81 -34.47 -3.19
C VAL A 238 -19.64 -34.53 -1.91
N THR A 239 -19.61 -33.48 -1.10
CA THR A 239 -20.38 -33.37 0.16
C THR A 239 -21.73 -32.67 -0.02
N GLU A 240 -21.85 -31.88 -1.07
CA GLU A 240 -23.07 -31.20 -1.49
C GLU A 240 -23.15 -31.28 -3.01
N THR A 241 -24.33 -31.63 -3.55
CA THR A 241 -24.56 -31.78 -4.99
C THR A 241 -24.03 -30.56 -5.73
N VAL A 242 -23.16 -30.79 -6.71
CA VAL A 242 -22.56 -29.73 -7.52
C VAL A 242 -23.51 -29.44 -8.67
N ASP A 243 -24.08 -28.24 -8.66
CA ASP A 243 -25.01 -27.76 -9.66
C ASP A 243 -24.69 -26.29 -9.96
N ASN A 244 -24.26 -26.03 -11.20
CA ASN A 244 -23.87 -24.69 -11.62
C ASN A 244 -25.07 -23.76 -11.79
N GLU A 245 -26.26 -24.27 -12.14
CA GLU A 245 -27.48 -23.47 -12.32
C GLU A 245 -28.03 -22.99 -10.98
N ASN A 246 -28.02 -23.89 -9.98
CA ASN A 246 -28.47 -23.58 -8.62
C ASN A 246 -27.36 -22.98 -7.73
N ALA A 247 -26.15 -22.80 -8.27
CA ALA A 247 -24.97 -22.30 -7.56
C ALA A 247 -24.63 -23.05 -6.25
N THR A 248 -25.00 -24.32 -6.16
CA THR A 248 -24.72 -25.23 -5.03
C THR A 248 -23.53 -26.12 -5.36
N GLY A 249 -22.87 -26.65 -4.33
CA GLY A 249 -21.79 -27.61 -4.53
C GLY A 249 -20.61 -27.41 -3.62
N ALA A 250 -20.19 -28.51 -3.00
CA ALA A 250 -19.03 -28.56 -2.14
C ALA A 250 -18.36 -29.94 -2.22
N VAL A 251 -17.03 -29.94 -2.15
CA VAL A 251 -16.20 -31.15 -2.13
C VAL A 251 -15.30 -31.17 -0.91
N TYR A 252 -15.00 -32.36 -0.41
CA TYR A 252 -14.11 -32.57 0.73
C TYR A 252 -12.80 -33.22 0.27
N ILE A 253 -11.68 -32.57 0.55
CA ILE A 253 -10.33 -33.02 0.23
C ILE A 253 -9.35 -32.58 1.33
N ASP A 254 -8.41 -33.45 1.71
CA ASP A 254 -7.36 -33.15 2.69
C ASP A 254 -7.87 -32.56 4.02
N GLY A 255 -9.03 -33.01 4.49
CA GLY A 255 -9.60 -32.56 5.75
C GLY A 255 -10.43 -31.26 5.67
N LYS A 256 -10.58 -30.67 4.48
CA LYS A 256 -11.24 -29.38 4.27
C LYS A 256 -12.37 -29.47 3.23
N THR A 257 -13.44 -28.72 3.46
CA THR A 257 -14.53 -28.54 2.50
C THR A 257 -14.25 -27.31 1.64
N TRP A 258 -14.33 -27.48 0.33
CA TRP A 258 -14.16 -26.43 -0.68
C TRP A 258 -15.43 -26.26 -1.49
N THR A 259 -15.74 -25.04 -1.91
CA THR A 259 -16.83 -24.78 -2.85
C THR A 259 -16.47 -25.37 -4.21
N ALA A 260 -17.39 -26.12 -4.80
CA ALA A 260 -17.15 -26.81 -6.06
C ALA A 260 -18.13 -26.35 -7.15
N ARG A 261 -17.65 -26.37 -8.39
CA ARG A 261 -18.43 -26.15 -9.61
C ARG A 261 -18.09 -27.22 -10.62
N SER A 262 -19.06 -27.60 -11.43
CA SER A 262 -18.84 -28.55 -12.51
C SER A 262 -18.11 -27.86 -13.65
N GLU A 263 -17.01 -28.44 -14.13
CA GLU A 263 -16.30 -27.89 -15.30
C GLU A 263 -17.14 -28.00 -16.57
N ASP A 264 -17.84 -29.13 -16.74
CA ASP A 264 -18.60 -29.44 -17.95
C ASP A 264 -20.08 -29.04 -17.84
N GLY A 265 -20.49 -28.44 -16.72
CA GLY A 265 -21.89 -28.06 -16.44
C GLY A 265 -22.79 -29.21 -15.98
N ASN A 266 -22.31 -30.46 -15.99
CA ASN A 266 -23.06 -31.62 -15.50
C ASN A 266 -23.29 -31.56 -13.98
N ILE A 267 -24.48 -32.02 -13.54
CA ILE A 267 -24.80 -32.11 -12.12
C ILE A 267 -24.12 -33.34 -11.50
N ILE A 268 -23.33 -33.13 -10.44
CA ILE A 268 -22.63 -34.22 -9.74
C ILE A 268 -23.29 -34.44 -8.37
N PRO A 269 -23.94 -35.59 -8.14
CA PRO A 269 -24.69 -35.83 -6.90
C PRO A 269 -23.78 -35.99 -5.68
N LYS A 270 -24.32 -35.58 -4.51
CA LYS A 270 -23.69 -35.80 -3.20
C LYS A 270 -23.30 -37.27 -3.01
N GLY A 271 -22.07 -37.50 -2.57
CA GLY A 271 -21.51 -38.82 -2.26
C GLY A 271 -20.62 -39.42 -3.34
N LYS A 272 -20.67 -38.92 -4.58
CA LYS A 272 -19.77 -39.33 -5.67
C LYS A 272 -18.38 -38.73 -5.52
N MET A 273 -17.40 -39.32 -6.21
CA MET A 273 -16.04 -38.80 -6.30
C MET A 273 -15.91 -37.91 -7.54
N ALA A 274 -15.31 -36.74 -7.38
CA ALA A 274 -15.06 -35.80 -8.47
C ALA A 274 -13.57 -35.47 -8.54
N ARG A 275 -13.01 -35.44 -9.74
CA ARG A 275 -11.62 -35.05 -9.98
C ARG A 275 -11.54 -33.53 -10.11
N ILE A 276 -10.60 -32.92 -9.39
CA ILE A 276 -10.34 -31.48 -9.47
C ILE A 276 -9.50 -31.20 -10.72
N VAL A 277 -10.04 -30.37 -11.62
CA VAL A 277 -9.40 -30.04 -12.89
C VAL A 277 -8.63 -28.72 -12.78
N ARG A 278 -9.26 -27.71 -12.19
CA ARG A 278 -8.66 -26.38 -12.00
C ARG A 278 -9.26 -25.66 -10.80
N MET A 279 -8.61 -24.57 -10.39
CA MET A 279 -9.02 -23.73 -9.27
C MET A 279 -9.08 -22.27 -9.73
N GLU A 280 -10.18 -21.58 -9.42
CA GLU A 280 -10.32 -20.14 -9.66
C GLU A 280 -10.76 -19.48 -8.34
N GLY A 281 -9.85 -18.72 -7.71
CA GLY A 281 -10.08 -18.14 -6.39
C GLY A 281 -10.25 -19.22 -5.32
N VAL A 282 -11.40 -19.26 -4.66
CA VAL A 282 -11.74 -20.27 -3.62
C VAL A 282 -12.61 -21.42 -4.14
N LYS A 283 -12.90 -21.44 -5.45
CA LYS A 283 -13.78 -22.42 -6.09
C LYS A 283 -12.95 -23.45 -6.83
N LEU A 284 -13.26 -24.73 -6.62
CA LEU A 284 -12.70 -25.83 -7.37
C LEU A 284 -13.63 -26.20 -8.53
N TYR A 285 -13.06 -26.32 -9.72
CA TYR A 285 -13.75 -26.85 -10.89
C TYR A 285 -13.48 -28.35 -10.95
N VAL A 286 -14.54 -29.13 -10.88
CA VAL A 286 -14.48 -30.57 -10.74
C VAL A 286 -15.26 -31.25 -11.86
N ARG A 287 -14.81 -32.45 -12.25
CA ARG A 287 -15.48 -33.34 -13.20
C ARG A 287 -15.79 -34.65 -12.48
N GLU A 288 -16.92 -35.29 -12.80
CA GLU A 288 -17.23 -36.60 -12.24
C GLU A 288 -16.11 -37.60 -12.56
N SER A 289 -15.59 -38.29 -11.53
CA SER A 289 -14.60 -39.33 -11.76
C SER A 289 -15.31 -40.59 -12.25
N LYS A 290 -14.94 -41.07 -13.44
CA LYS A 290 -15.43 -42.35 -13.95
C LYS A 290 -15.08 -43.47 -12.97
N GLU A 291 -16.05 -44.30 -12.64
CA GLU A 291 -15.84 -45.46 -11.76
C GLU A 291 -14.72 -46.35 -12.31
N PRO A 292 -13.95 -47.04 -11.46
CA PRO A 292 -12.81 -47.87 -11.89
C PRO A 292 -13.14 -48.94 -12.94
N SER A 293 -14.42 -49.31 -13.09
CA SER A 293 -14.93 -50.25 -14.08
C SER A 293 -14.86 -49.74 -15.53
N GLU A 294 -14.86 -48.42 -15.78
CA GLU A 294 -14.86 -47.83 -17.13
C GLU A 294 -13.45 -47.47 -17.65
N ARG A 295 -12.39 -47.69 -16.87
CA ARG A 295 -11.00 -47.40 -17.27
C ARG A 295 -10.33 -48.56 -18.04
N ARG A 296 -11.05 -49.63 -18.31
CA ARG A 296 -10.57 -50.83 -19.04
C ARG A 296 -11.41 -51.08 -20.30
N GLU A 297 -11.48 -50.09 -21.19
CA GLU A 297 -11.84 -50.30 -22.60
C GLU A 297 -10.96 -49.41 -23.48
#